data_AF-A0A0A0QUW3-F1
#
_entry.id   AF-A0A0A0QUW3-F1
#
_cell.length_a   1.000
_cell.length_b   1.000
_cell.length_c   1.000
_cell.angle_alpha   90.00
_cell.angle_beta   90.00
_cell.angle_gamma   90.00
#
_symmetry.space_group_name_H-M   'P 1'
#
loop_
_entity.id
_entity.type
_entity.pdbx_description
1 polymer ?
#
loop_
_entity_poly.entity_id
_entity_poly.type
_entity_poly.pdbx_seq_one_letter_code
_entity_poly.pdbx_strand_id
1 'polypeptide(L)'
;KTVKGCHTAILEYNLEGSDPIYGVLKNCSALTTKNAVFRSAVRQGLYQLRVEVCQKDGCNKTPLQFPPINKQLNGVKCPYCNATNALTCEADGDVECFGEMTNCIYMAATFYRPVAPPVEFSAFRGCTSAKSTKDYPEILSNRVQDTTTLEISNGV
;
A
#
# COMPACT_ATOMS: atom_id res chain seq x y z
N LYS A 1 -21.47 -7.75 -18.95
CA LYS A 1 -21.49 -7.54 -17.47
C LYS A 1 -22.05 -6.15 -17.19
N THR A 2 -23.14 -6.02 -16.45
CA THR A 2 -23.70 -4.70 -16.09
C THR A 2 -22.92 -4.16 -14.90
N VAL A 3 -22.07 -3.17 -15.13
CA VAL A 3 -21.35 -2.49 -14.06
C VAL A 3 -22.31 -1.50 -13.40
N LYS A 4 -22.51 -1.62 -12.08
CA LYS A 4 -23.56 -0.88 -11.33
C LYS A 4 -22.99 0.09 -10.27
N GLY A 5 -21.69 0.34 -10.30
CA GLY A 5 -21.05 1.16 -9.28
C GLY A 5 -19.74 1.78 -9.70
N CYS A 6 -19.18 2.57 -8.80
CA CYS A 6 -17.90 3.23 -8.96
C CYS A 6 -16.90 2.63 -7.96
N HIS A 7 -15.64 2.55 -8.38
CA HIS A 7 -14.49 2.25 -7.56
C HIS A 7 -13.57 3.47 -7.56
N THR A 8 -13.12 3.87 -6.38
CA THR A 8 -12.11 4.92 -6.24
C THR A 8 -11.00 4.42 -5.33
N ALA A 9 -9.76 4.57 -5.78
CA ALA A 9 -8.59 4.33 -4.96
C ALA A 9 -7.73 5.59 -4.95
N ILE A 10 -7.29 6.01 -3.77
CA ILE A 10 -6.25 7.02 -3.60
C ILE A 10 -5.04 6.34 -2.97
N LEU A 11 -3.86 6.66 -3.49
CA LEU A 11 -2.59 6.21 -2.93
C LEU A 11 -1.67 7.40 -2.68
N GLU A 12 -0.88 7.28 -1.64
CA GLU A 12 0.20 8.20 -1.31
C GLU A 12 1.42 7.37 -0.93
N TYR A 13 2.57 7.74 -1.48
CA TYR A 13 3.85 7.16 -1.13
C TYR A 13 4.88 8.25 -0.96
N ASN A 14 5.42 8.32 0.24
CA ASN A 14 6.47 9.25 0.60
C ASN A 14 7.70 8.42 0.95
N LEU A 15 8.84 8.74 0.33
CA LEU A 15 10.14 8.19 0.68
C LEU A 15 11.09 9.38 0.86
N GLU A 16 11.81 9.41 1.97
CA GLU A 16 12.77 10.48 2.25
C GLU A 16 13.81 10.59 1.11
N GLY A 17 14.08 11.83 0.68
CA GLY A 17 14.98 12.10 -0.45
C GLY A 17 14.40 11.86 -1.84
N SER A 18 13.12 11.49 -1.96
CA SER A 18 12.40 11.36 -3.24
C SER A 18 11.16 12.25 -3.28
N ASP A 19 10.71 12.60 -4.49
CA ASP A 19 9.44 13.30 -4.65
C ASP A 19 8.27 12.38 -4.23
N PRO A 20 7.31 12.91 -3.46
CA PRO A 20 6.14 12.14 -3.04
C PRO A 20 5.26 11.77 -4.23
N ILE A 21 4.78 10.53 -4.24
CA ILE A 21 3.92 10.00 -5.29
C ILE A 21 2.47 9.99 -4.79
N TYR A 22 1.61 10.69 -5.52
CA TYR A 22 0.16 10.68 -5.30
C TYR A 22 -0.52 10.06 -6.50
N GLY A 23 -1.50 9.17 -6.25
CA GLY A 23 -2.28 8.55 -7.32
C GLY A 23 -3.75 8.54 -6.98
N VAL A 24 -4.59 8.82 -7.98
CA VAL A 24 -6.05 8.70 -7.90
C VAL A 24 -6.52 7.84 -9.05
N LEU A 25 -7.20 6.74 -8.72
CA LEU A 25 -7.91 5.91 -9.68
C LEU A 25 -9.41 6.08 -9.48
N LYS A 26 -10.14 6.32 -10.55
CA LYS A 26 -11.59 6.17 -10.61
C LYS A 26 -11.93 5.21 -11.74
N ASN A 27 -12.71 4.18 -11.45
CA ASN A 27 -13.13 3.21 -12.44
C ASN A 27 -14.56 2.72 -12.17
N CYS A 28 -15.15 2.05 -13.14
CA CYS A 28 -16.42 1.37 -13.02
C CYS A 28 -16.20 0.06 -12.22
N SER A 29 -17.10 -0.25 -11.28
CA SER A 29 -16.97 -1.39 -10.37
C SER A 29 -18.22 -2.27 -10.35
N ALA A 30 -18.01 -3.58 -10.51
CA ALA A 30 -19.03 -4.59 -10.25
C ALA A 30 -19.03 -5.07 -8.78
N LEU A 31 -18.06 -4.66 -7.97
CA LEU A 31 -18.01 -5.00 -6.55
C LEU A 31 -19.09 -4.23 -5.81
N THR A 32 -19.78 -4.87 -4.86
CA THR A 32 -20.88 -4.26 -4.09
C THR A 32 -20.40 -3.64 -2.78
N THR A 33 -19.39 -4.22 -2.13
CA THR A 33 -18.79 -3.69 -0.89
C THR A 33 -17.30 -4.01 -0.82
N LYS A 34 -16.45 -2.98 -0.94
CA LYS A 34 -15.02 -3.08 -0.62
C LYS A 34 -14.48 -1.69 -0.27
N ASN A 35 -14.52 -1.37 1.02
CA ASN A 35 -13.85 -0.19 1.55
C ASN A 35 -12.65 -0.67 2.36
N ALA A 36 -11.49 -0.08 2.11
CA ALA A 36 -10.26 -0.47 2.77
C ALA A 36 -9.38 0.75 2.99
N VAL A 37 -8.70 0.79 4.13
CA VAL A 37 -7.54 1.65 4.36
C VAL A 37 -6.39 0.71 4.69
N PHE A 38 -5.32 0.83 3.92
CA PHE A 38 -4.11 0.05 4.07
C PHE A 38 -2.95 1.01 4.25
N ARG A 39 -2.07 0.71 5.22
CA ARG A 39 -0.87 1.47 5.49
C ARG A 39 0.32 0.53 5.61
N SER A 40 1.44 0.97 5.09
CA SER A 40 2.73 0.31 5.29
C SER A 40 3.81 1.36 5.51
N ALA A 41 4.74 1.08 6.40
CA ALA A 41 5.85 1.97 6.69
C ALA A 41 7.17 1.21 6.66
N VAL A 42 8.17 1.89 6.14
CA VAL A 42 9.58 1.49 6.16
C VAL A 42 10.36 2.59 6.88
N ARG A 43 11.66 2.40 7.20
CA ARG A 43 12.42 3.32 8.08
C ARG A 43 12.26 4.81 7.72
N GLN A 44 12.26 5.13 6.43
CA GLN A 44 12.17 6.51 5.93
C GLN A 44 11.05 6.67 4.90
N GLY A 45 10.03 5.81 4.95
CA GLY A 45 8.97 5.81 3.95
C GLY A 45 7.63 5.37 4.49
N LEU A 46 6.58 5.89 3.87
CA LEU A 46 5.21 5.62 4.23
C LEU A 46 4.38 5.46 2.96
N TYR A 47 3.65 4.35 2.89
CA TYR A 47 2.66 4.07 1.87
C TYR A 47 1.27 4.03 2.50
N GLN A 48 0.31 4.67 1.85
CA GLN A 48 -1.09 4.59 2.22
C GLN A 48 -1.94 4.34 0.97
N LEU A 49 -2.95 3.50 1.13
CA LEU A 49 -3.98 3.26 0.13
C LEU A 49 -5.35 3.33 0.80
N ARG A 50 -6.26 4.10 0.22
CA ARG A 50 -7.67 4.07 0.59
C ARG A 50 -8.49 3.73 -0.63
N VAL A 51 -9.40 2.78 -0.46
CA VAL A 51 -10.33 2.33 -1.48
C VAL A 51 -11.75 2.51 -1.00
N GLU A 52 -12.61 2.96 -1.90
CA GLU A 52 -14.03 3.09 -1.69
C GLU A 52 -14.81 2.60 -2.91
N VAL A 53 -15.88 1.85 -2.67
CA VAL A 53 -16.80 1.37 -3.69
C VAL A 53 -18.22 1.80 -3.35
N CYS A 54 -18.96 2.28 -4.35
CA CYS A 54 -20.34 2.75 -4.18
C CYS A 54 -21.22 2.35 -5.37
N GLN A 55 -22.53 2.14 -5.15
CA GLN A 55 -23.46 1.50 -6.10
C GLN A 55 -24.45 2.47 -6.78
N LYS A 56 -24.06 3.73 -6.98
CA LYS A 56 -24.90 4.72 -7.66
C LYS A 56 -24.09 5.43 -8.74
N ASP A 57 -24.75 5.81 -9.82
CA ASP A 57 -24.07 6.52 -10.91
C ASP A 57 -23.41 7.81 -10.40
N GLY A 58 -22.11 7.94 -10.68
CA GLY A 58 -21.32 9.10 -10.28
C GLY A 58 -21.24 9.33 -8.76
N CYS A 59 -21.41 8.29 -7.94
CA CYS A 59 -21.30 8.41 -6.48
C CYS A 59 -19.90 8.83 -5.99
N ASN A 60 -18.86 8.63 -6.79
CA ASN A 60 -17.48 8.98 -6.46
C ASN A 60 -17.04 10.37 -6.97
N LYS A 61 -17.96 11.32 -7.12
CA LYS A 61 -17.62 12.70 -7.51
C LYS A 61 -16.76 13.39 -6.45
N THR A 62 -17.10 13.22 -5.18
CA THR A 62 -16.36 13.80 -4.05
C THR A 62 -14.96 13.19 -3.97
N PRO A 63 -13.90 14.01 -3.84
CA PRO A 63 -12.56 13.52 -3.60
C PRO A 63 -12.48 12.72 -2.29
N LEU A 64 -11.87 11.54 -2.34
CA LEU A 64 -11.52 10.81 -1.13
C LEU A 64 -10.36 11.51 -0.40
N GLN A 65 -10.34 11.38 0.91
CA GLN A 65 -9.29 11.89 1.79
C GLN A 65 -8.75 10.75 2.64
N PHE A 66 -7.47 10.77 2.99
CA PHE A 66 -6.96 9.83 3.99
C PHE A 66 -7.48 10.20 5.38
N PRO A 67 -7.85 9.22 6.22
CA PRO A 67 -8.02 9.51 7.64
C PRO A 67 -6.67 9.96 8.22
N PRO A 68 -6.66 10.72 9.33
CA PRO A 68 -5.42 11.07 10.03
C PRO A 68 -4.60 9.84 10.38
N ILE A 69 -3.28 10.00 10.44
CA ILE A 69 -2.35 8.95 10.83
C ILE A 69 -2.01 9.12 12.30
N ASN A 70 -2.19 8.06 13.09
CA ASN A 70 -1.63 8.03 14.42
C ASN A 70 -0.14 7.67 14.35
N LYS A 71 0.75 8.66 14.55
CA LYS A 71 2.22 8.47 14.53
C LYS A 71 2.81 8.03 15.88
N GLN A 72 1.97 7.74 16.87
CA GLN A 72 2.44 7.22 18.16
C GLN A 72 3.00 5.80 17.97
N LEU A 73 4.24 5.58 18.42
CA LEU A 73 4.86 4.26 18.44
C LEU A 73 3.99 3.27 19.21
N ASN A 74 3.79 2.08 18.65
CA ASN A 74 2.94 1.04 19.23
C ASN A 74 3.73 -0.09 19.91
N GLY A 75 5.07 0.02 19.92
CA GLY A 75 5.98 -0.94 20.56
C GLY A 75 6.35 -2.15 19.68
N VAL A 76 5.68 -2.34 18.55
CA VAL A 76 5.98 -3.44 17.61
C VAL A 76 7.23 -3.11 16.80
N LYS A 77 8.13 -4.08 16.66
CA LYS A 77 9.31 -3.99 15.81
C LYS A 77 9.25 -4.97 14.65
N CYS A 78 9.65 -4.50 13.47
CA CYS A 78 9.71 -5.30 12.26
C CYS A 78 11.09 -5.23 11.61
N PRO A 79 11.57 -6.35 11.04
CA PRO A 79 12.76 -6.33 10.19
C PRO A 79 12.58 -5.31 9.06
N TYR A 80 13.68 -4.64 8.70
CA TYR A 80 13.70 -3.61 7.69
C TYR A 80 14.74 -3.95 6.62
N CYS A 81 14.35 -3.73 5.37
CA CYS A 81 15.23 -3.58 4.23
C CYS A 81 14.49 -2.85 3.13
N ASN A 82 15.23 -2.23 2.20
CA ASN A 82 14.67 -1.62 1.01
C ASN A 82 15.69 -1.74 -0.12
N ALA A 83 15.34 -2.45 -1.19
CA ALA A 83 16.19 -2.64 -2.36
C ALA A 83 15.42 -2.27 -3.62
N THR A 84 15.99 -1.33 -4.38
CA THR A 84 15.46 -0.90 -5.69
C THR A 84 16.21 -1.63 -6.80
N ASN A 85 15.49 -1.99 -7.86
CA ASN A 85 15.95 -2.85 -8.96
C ASN A 85 16.39 -4.26 -8.52
N ALA A 86 15.77 -4.77 -7.45
CA ALA A 86 15.99 -6.12 -6.93
C ALA A 86 14.67 -6.71 -6.41
N LEU A 87 14.53 -8.03 -6.52
CA LEU A 87 13.35 -8.79 -6.02
C LEU A 87 13.67 -9.55 -4.72
N THR A 88 14.78 -9.22 -4.07
CA THR A 88 15.12 -9.74 -2.74
C THR A 88 15.81 -8.65 -1.93
N CYS A 89 15.60 -8.66 -0.62
CA CYS A 89 16.42 -7.89 0.31
C CYS A 89 16.55 -8.62 1.64
N GLU A 90 17.78 -8.62 2.17
CA GLU A 90 18.09 -9.11 3.50
C GLU A 90 17.91 -7.98 4.52
N ALA A 91 17.39 -8.32 5.69
CA ALA A 91 17.16 -7.34 6.74
C ALA A 91 18.49 -6.77 7.25
N ASP A 92 18.61 -5.44 7.30
CA ASP A 92 19.79 -4.72 7.79
C ASP A 92 19.54 -3.98 9.12
N GLY A 93 18.38 -4.22 9.72
CA GLY A 93 18.00 -3.73 11.04
C GLY A 93 16.49 -3.84 11.25
N ASP A 94 16.00 -3.09 12.23
CA ASP A 94 14.57 -3.02 12.55
C ASP A 94 14.01 -1.61 12.33
N VAL A 95 12.69 -1.54 12.21
CA VAL A 95 11.88 -0.32 12.25
C VAL A 95 10.82 -0.44 13.35
N GLU A 96 10.62 0.64 14.11
CA GLU A 96 9.55 0.73 15.12
C GLU A 96 8.24 1.15 14.46
N CYS A 97 7.20 0.35 14.68
CA CYS A 97 5.90 0.59 14.09
C CYS A 97 5.08 1.57 14.93
N PHE A 98 4.06 2.15 14.30
CA PHE A 98 3.20 3.15 14.91
C PHE A 98 1.74 2.96 14.53
N GLY A 99 0.85 3.48 15.37
CA GLY A 99 -0.59 3.43 15.15
C GLY A 99 -1.10 2.00 14.96
N GLU A 100 -1.88 1.78 13.91
CA GLU A 100 -2.53 0.50 13.59
C GLU A 100 -1.63 -0.53 12.88
N MET A 101 -0.37 -0.18 12.57
CA MET A 101 0.54 -1.10 11.91
C MET A 101 1.16 -2.06 12.94
N THR A 102 0.47 -3.17 13.22
CA THR A 102 0.84 -4.14 14.26
C THR A 102 1.54 -5.38 13.72
N ASN A 103 1.78 -5.43 12.41
CA ASN A 103 2.32 -6.59 11.72
C ASN A 103 3.49 -6.18 10.83
N CYS A 104 4.28 -7.16 10.40
CA CYS A 104 5.39 -6.96 9.49
C CYS A 104 5.02 -7.43 8.09
N ILE A 105 5.57 -6.74 7.08
CA ILE A 105 5.46 -7.08 5.68
C ILE A 105 6.84 -7.36 5.11
N TYR A 106 6.94 -8.39 4.28
CA TYR A 106 7.98 -8.52 3.27
C TYR A 106 7.31 -8.57 1.91
N MET A 107 7.66 -7.65 1.02
CA MET A 107 7.11 -7.59 -0.31
C MET A 107 8.25 -7.49 -1.32
N ALA A 108 8.23 -8.35 -2.33
CA ALA A 108 9.04 -8.26 -3.53
C ALA A 108 8.12 -8.24 -4.73
N ALA A 109 8.15 -7.16 -5.51
CA ALA A 109 7.21 -6.97 -6.61
C ALA A 109 7.76 -6.07 -7.71
N THR A 110 7.13 -6.20 -8.86
CA THR A 110 7.25 -5.30 -10.00
C THR A 110 6.21 -4.20 -9.88
N PHE A 111 6.66 -2.95 -9.85
CA PHE A 111 5.84 -1.76 -9.76
C PHE A 111 5.83 -0.97 -11.07
N TYR A 112 4.66 -0.51 -11.49
CA TYR A 112 4.49 0.50 -12.52
C TYR A 112 4.89 1.88 -11.97
N ARG A 113 5.65 2.62 -12.77
CA ARG A 113 5.94 4.04 -12.55
C ARG A 113 5.32 4.90 -13.67
N PRO A 114 4.72 6.04 -13.32
CA PRO A 114 4.22 7.00 -14.32
C PRO A 114 5.36 7.78 -15.02
N VAL A 115 6.62 7.57 -14.61
CA VAL A 115 7.82 8.22 -15.14
C VAL A 115 8.83 7.17 -15.62
N ALA A 116 9.75 7.54 -16.51
CA ALA A 116 10.79 6.64 -16.99
C ALA A 116 11.84 6.37 -15.90
N PRO A 117 12.31 5.11 -15.71
CA PRO A 117 11.81 3.90 -16.37
C PRO A 117 10.41 3.50 -15.87
N PRO A 118 9.48 3.07 -16.75
CA PRO A 118 8.07 2.84 -16.38
C PRO A 118 7.84 1.61 -15.49
N VAL A 119 8.89 0.84 -15.24
CA VAL A 119 8.88 -0.36 -14.41
C VAL A 119 9.99 -0.25 -13.38
N GLU A 120 9.70 -0.67 -12.16
CA GLU A 120 10.62 -0.79 -11.04
C GLU A 120 10.43 -2.15 -10.38
N PHE A 121 11.50 -2.88 -10.12
CA PHE A 121 11.45 -4.09 -9.30
C PHE A 121 11.98 -3.73 -7.94
N SER A 122 11.20 -3.91 -6.88
CA SER A 122 11.65 -3.54 -5.54
C SER A 122 11.25 -4.59 -4.51
N ALA A 123 12.14 -4.79 -3.54
CA ALA A 123 11.92 -5.62 -2.37
C ALA A 123 12.07 -4.78 -1.11
N PHE A 124 11.13 -4.91 -0.18
CA PHE A 124 11.20 -4.19 1.08
C PHE A 124 10.60 -4.99 2.24
N ARG A 125 11.11 -4.70 3.45
CA ARG A 125 10.54 -5.13 4.72
C ARG A 125 10.16 -3.92 5.57
N GLY A 126 9.10 -4.05 6.35
CA GLY A 126 8.69 -3.00 7.29
C GLY A 126 7.38 -3.30 8.01
N CYS A 127 6.73 -2.25 8.49
CA CYS A 127 5.45 -2.29 9.18
C CYS A 127 4.27 -2.33 8.20
N THR A 128 3.17 -2.94 8.62
CA THR A 128 1.93 -3.01 7.83
C THR A 128 0.69 -3.06 8.72
N SER A 129 -0.41 -2.49 8.23
CA SER A 129 -1.73 -2.62 8.85
C SER A 129 -2.47 -3.89 8.42
N ALA A 130 -1.95 -4.64 7.44
CA ALA A 130 -2.50 -5.93 7.04
C ALA A 130 -2.18 -7.01 8.08
N LYS A 131 -3.17 -7.81 8.45
CA LYS A 131 -3.00 -8.93 9.40
C LYS A 131 -2.64 -10.24 8.70
N SER A 132 -2.95 -10.33 7.41
CA SER A 132 -2.65 -11.45 6.55
C SER A 132 -2.48 -10.97 5.10
N THR A 133 -1.95 -11.83 4.23
CA THR A 133 -1.83 -11.54 2.79
C THR A 133 -3.19 -11.24 2.13
N LYS A 134 -4.29 -11.78 2.67
CA LYS A 134 -5.67 -11.51 2.19
C LYS A 134 -6.14 -10.08 2.43
N ASP A 135 -5.54 -9.40 3.43
CA ASP A 135 -5.85 -8.00 3.74
C ASP A 135 -5.04 -7.03 2.87
N TYR A 136 -4.01 -7.53 2.17
CA TYR A 136 -3.26 -6.72 1.23
C TYR A 136 -4.14 -6.38 0.02
N PRO A 137 -4.27 -5.11 -0.34
CA PRO A 137 -5.19 -4.66 -1.39
C PRO A 137 -4.60 -4.85 -2.80
N GLU A 138 -4.21 -6.08 -3.13
CA GLU A 138 -3.53 -6.51 -4.38
C GLU A 138 -4.23 -5.98 -5.65
N ILE A 139 -5.57 -6.11 -5.70
CA ILE A 139 -6.41 -5.73 -6.85
C ILE A 139 -6.56 -4.20 -7.04
N LEU A 140 -6.02 -3.39 -6.11
CA LEU A 140 -6.39 -1.98 -5.95
C LEU A 140 -5.20 -1.03 -6.06
N SER A 141 -3.97 -1.54 -5.99
CA SER A 141 -2.77 -0.78 -6.26
C SER A 141 -2.48 -0.83 -7.75
N ASN A 142 -2.92 0.18 -8.50
CA ASN A 142 -2.52 0.36 -9.92
C ASN A 142 -1.00 0.40 -10.14
N ARG A 143 -0.22 0.50 -9.06
CA ARG A 143 1.23 0.40 -9.10
C ARG A 143 1.73 -1.03 -9.10
N VAL A 144 1.08 -2.00 -8.46
CA VAL A 144 1.63 -3.37 -8.43
C VAL A 144 1.28 -4.06 -9.74
N GLN A 145 2.29 -4.37 -10.55
CA GLN A 145 2.12 -5.11 -11.81
C GLN A 145 2.17 -6.62 -11.57
N ASP A 146 3.16 -7.07 -10.80
CA ASP A 146 3.38 -8.48 -10.50
C ASP A 146 4.01 -8.65 -9.12
N THR A 147 3.51 -9.59 -8.32
CA THR A 147 3.99 -9.83 -6.95
C THR A 147 4.78 -11.13 -6.94
N THR A 148 6.09 -11.04 -6.71
CA THR A 148 6.96 -12.21 -6.58
C THR A 148 6.83 -12.84 -5.19
N THR A 149 6.85 -12.00 -4.16
CA THR A 149 6.72 -12.43 -2.76
C THR A 149 5.86 -11.44 -2.00
N LEU A 150 4.93 -11.95 -1.20
CA LEU A 150 4.20 -11.19 -0.20
C LEU A 150 4.05 -12.04 1.05
N GLU A 151 4.69 -11.61 2.12
CA GLU A 151 4.61 -12.25 3.42
C GLU A 151 4.12 -11.25 4.45
N ILE A 152 3.22 -11.70 5.32
CA ILE A 152 2.74 -10.94 6.46
C ILE A 152 2.99 -11.78 7.70
N SER A 153 3.70 -11.22 8.66
CA SER A 153 4.04 -11.87 9.93
C SER A 153 3.69 -10.98 11.12
N ASN A 154 3.74 -11.57 12.32
CA ASN A 154 3.66 -10.79 13.55
C ASN A 154 5.00 -10.09 13.77
N GLY A 155 4.96 -8.86 14.30
CA GLY A 155 6.17 -8.22 14.80
C GLY A 155 6.55 -8.71 16.20
N VAL A 156 7.74 -8.32 16.63
CA VAL A 156 8.29 -8.61 17.97
C VAL A 156 7.92 -7.48 18.93
#